data_AF-A0AAT9GM34-F1
#
_entry.id   AF-A0AAT9GM34-F1
#
_cell.length_a   1.000
_cell.length_b   1.000
_cell.length_c   1.000
_cell.angle_alpha   90.00
_cell.angle_beta   90.00
_cell.angle_gamma   90.00
#
_symmetry.space_group_name_H-M   'P 1'
#
loop_
_entity.id
_entity.type
_entity.pdbx_description
1 polymer ?
#
loop_
_entity_poly.entity_id
_entity_poly.type
_entity_poly.pdbx_seq_one_letter_code
_entity_poly.pdbx_strand_id
1 'polypeptide(L)'
;MKLRSVTLLLLLASALLSCDKSSDELKDQCFEVKILNEICGNAVVQILDQELYTHGENGYKLDDSNYDHVISTRFSCADMSKLYASSSSLKGLRIKVKVTDRHEDDAYCTRCAATIANAPQKFVLLKVTNDCK
;
A
#
# COMPACT_ATOMS: atom_id res chain seq x y z
N MET A 1 -7.29 46.35 -23.22
CA MET A 1 -6.65 45.01 -23.09
C MET A 1 -6.14 44.80 -21.67
N LYS A 2 -6.98 44.38 -20.71
CA LYS A 2 -6.53 44.03 -19.33
C LYS A 2 -7.44 42.98 -18.67
N LEU A 3 -7.84 41.94 -19.41
CA LEU A 3 -8.75 40.89 -18.90
C LEU A 3 -8.23 39.46 -19.13
N ARG A 4 -6.91 39.30 -19.31
CA ARG A 4 -6.30 37.98 -19.56
C ARG A 4 -5.49 37.42 -18.39
N SER A 5 -5.20 38.22 -17.36
CA SER A 5 -4.30 37.81 -16.27
C SER A 5 -5.01 37.26 -15.03
N VAL A 6 -6.33 37.49 -14.88
CA VAL A 6 -7.07 37.04 -13.68
C VAL A 6 -7.52 35.58 -13.80
N THR A 7 -7.77 35.10 -15.01
CA THR A 7 -8.24 33.73 -15.25
C THR A 7 -7.18 32.66 -14.99
N LEU A 8 -5.88 33.01 -15.15
CA LEU A 8 -4.78 32.06 -14.94
C LEU A 8 -4.53 31.78 -13.44
N LEU A 9 -4.83 32.74 -12.56
CA LEU A 9 -4.63 32.59 -11.11
C LEU A 9 -5.71 31.69 -10.47
N LEU A 10 -6.93 31.68 -11.03
CA LEU A 10 -8.04 30.89 -10.50
C LEU A 10 -7.90 29.39 -10.79
N LEU A 11 -7.27 29.02 -11.92
CA LEU A 11 -7.01 27.62 -12.30
C LEU A 11 -5.92 26.96 -11.44
N LEU A 12 -4.96 27.74 -10.92
CA LEU A 12 -3.89 27.22 -10.05
C LEU A 12 -4.38 26.86 -8.64
N ALA A 13 -5.41 27.54 -8.13
CA ALA A 13 -5.93 27.31 -6.78
C ALA A 13 -6.67 25.96 -6.64
N SER A 14 -7.32 25.49 -7.70
CA SER A 14 -8.02 24.20 -7.72
C SER A 14 -7.10 22.97 -7.77
N ALA A 15 -5.83 23.14 -8.15
CA ALA A 15 -4.85 22.05 -8.18
C ALA A 15 -4.33 21.67 -6.78
N LEU A 16 -4.53 22.52 -5.76
CA LEU A 16 -4.03 22.29 -4.40
C LEU A 16 -5.00 21.49 -3.51
N LEU A 17 -6.23 21.22 -3.96
CA LEU A 17 -7.24 20.47 -3.19
C LEU A 17 -7.19 18.95 -3.42
N SER A 18 -6.34 18.45 -4.31
CA SER A 18 -6.11 17.01 -4.50
C SER A 18 -4.94 16.52 -3.66
N CYS A 19 -4.89 16.93 -2.38
CA CYS A 19 -3.90 16.44 -1.43
C CYS A 19 -4.54 15.27 -0.65
N ASP A 20 -3.98 14.08 -0.86
CA ASP A 20 -4.45 12.78 -0.39
C ASP A 20 -4.81 12.77 1.11
N LYS A 21 -6.10 12.61 1.41
CA LYS A 21 -6.62 12.29 2.76
C LYS A 21 -6.53 10.80 3.09
N SER A 22 -5.78 10.02 2.32
CA SER A 22 -5.98 8.58 2.30
C SER A 22 -5.24 7.80 3.39
N SER A 23 -4.19 8.34 4.02
CA SER A 23 -3.38 7.58 4.98
C SER A 23 -3.87 7.68 6.42
N ASP A 24 -4.57 8.75 6.79
CA ASP A 24 -4.97 8.98 8.19
C ASP A 24 -6.17 8.11 8.63
N GLU A 25 -7.01 7.66 7.69
CA GLU A 25 -8.23 6.90 8.02
C GLU A 25 -7.97 5.43 8.37
N LEU A 26 -6.88 4.84 7.87
CA LEU A 26 -6.46 3.48 8.22
C LEU A 26 -5.54 3.44 9.45
N LYS A 27 -5.23 4.59 10.04
CA LYS A 27 -4.32 4.68 11.18
C LYS A 27 -4.86 3.86 12.34
N ASP A 28 -3.98 3.06 12.94
CA ASP A 28 -4.29 2.10 14.01
C ASP A 28 -5.21 0.92 13.66
N GLN A 29 -5.70 0.81 12.41
CA GLN A 29 -6.48 -0.34 11.98
C GLN A 29 -5.59 -1.59 11.87
N CYS A 30 -6.11 -2.69 12.40
CA CYS A 30 -5.55 -4.02 12.21
C CYS A 30 -6.53 -4.86 11.40
N PHE A 31 -6.06 -5.42 10.31
CA PHE A 31 -6.90 -6.10 9.34
C PHE A 31 -6.18 -7.21 8.60
N GLU A 32 -6.93 -8.06 7.92
CA GLU A 32 -6.38 -9.16 7.14
C GLU A 32 -6.16 -8.76 5.68
N VAL A 33 -5.00 -9.15 5.14
CA VAL A 33 -4.66 -8.98 3.73
C VAL A 33 -4.15 -10.27 3.12
N LYS A 34 -4.32 -10.41 1.81
CA LYS A 34 -3.72 -11.47 0.99
C LYS A 34 -2.63 -10.90 0.10
N ILE A 35 -1.42 -11.44 0.16
CA ILE A 35 -0.32 -11.02 -0.72
C ILE A 35 -0.61 -11.51 -2.15
N LEU A 36 -0.66 -10.60 -3.12
CA LEU A 36 -0.88 -10.93 -4.53
C LEU A 36 0.43 -11.04 -5.30
N ASN A 37 1.35 -10.12 -5.02
CA ASN A 37 2.68 -10.07 -5.63
C ASN A 37 3.66 -9.46 -4.64
N GLU A 38 4.92 -9.90 -4.68
CA GLU A 38 5.97 -9.43 -3.80
C GLU A 38 7.32 -9.49 -4.52
N ILE A 39 8.12 -8.42 -4.38
CA ILE A 39 9.50 -8.37 -4.84
C ILE A 39 10.32 -7.47 -3.90
N CYS A 40 11.35 -8.04 -3.27
CA CYS A 40 12.27 -7.33 -2.38
C CYS A 40 11.58 -6.53 -1.25
N GLY A 41 10.50 -7.07 -0.71
CA GLY A 41 9.69 -6.46 0.34
C GLY A 41 8.68 -5.42 -0.15
N ASN A 42 8.72 -5.01 -1.42
CA ASN A 42 7.60 -4.29 -2.03
C ASN A 42 6.52 -5.29 -2.37
N ALA A 43 5.28 -5.03 -1.98
CA ALA A 43 4.18 -5.97 -2.18
C ALA A 43 2.91 -5.27 -2.64
N VAL A 44 2.11 -5.99 -3.42
CA VAL A 44 0.70 -5.66 -3.65
C VAL A 44 -0.12 -6.64 -2.85
N VAL A 45 -0.99 -6.12 -2.00
CA VAL A 45 -1.85 -6.92 -1.12
C VAL A 45 -3.31 -6.58 -1.36
N GLN A 46 -4.19 -7.57 -1.22
CA GLN A 46 -5.63 -7.42 -1.27
C GLN A 46 -6.21 -7.34 0.13
N ILE A 47 -7.00 -6.31 0.43
CA ILE A 47 -7.77 -6.18 1.66
C ILE A 47 -8.84 -7.27 1.68
N LEU A 48 -8.98 -7.98 2.80
CA LEU A 48 -9.98 -9.04 2.95
C LEU A 48 -11.18 -8.60 3.79
N ASP A 49 -10.97 -7.64 4.69
CA ASP A 49 -12.00 -7.11 5.59
C ASP A 49 -12.90 -6.12 4.85
N GLN A 50 -14.19 -6.46 4.74
CA GLN A 50 -15.15 -5.78 3.86
C GLN A 50 -15.38 -4.32 4.23
N GLU A 51 -15.35 -4.02 5.53
CA GLU A 51 -15.47 -2.67 6.07
C GLU A 51 -14.33 -1.75 5.62
N LEU A 52 -13.21 -2.32 5.14
CA LEU A 52 -12.04 -1.56 4.67
C LEU A 52 -11.88 -1.54 3.14
N TYR A 53 -12.81 -2.11 2.38
CA TYR A 53 -12.71 -2.20 0.91
C TYR A 53 -12.62 -0.85 0.20
N THR A 54 -13.21 0.19 0.78
CA THR A 54 -13.10 1.58 0.30
C THR A 54 -11.68 2.12 0.36
N HIS A 55 -10.81 1.50 1.17
CA HIS A 55 -9.42 1.88 1.28
C HIS A 55 -8.50 1.15 0.29
N GLY A 56 -9.01 0.32 -0.61
CA GLY A 56 -8.23 -0.27 -1.70
C GLY A 56 -8.58 0.32 -3.07
N GLU A 57 -7.69 0.12 -4.03
CA GLU A 57 -7.95 0.38 -5.45
C GLU A 57 -8.55 -0.85 -6.13
N ASN A 58 -9.38 -0.61 -7.14
CA ASN A 58 -10.03 -1.66 -7.91
C ASN A 58 -9.39 -1.83 -9.29
N GLY A 59 -9.50 -3.02 -9.87
CA GLY A 59 -9.07 -3.31 -11.25
C GLY A 59 -7.56 -3.54 -11.42
N TYR A 60 -6.83 -3.90 -10.36
CA TYR A 60 -5.42 -4.27 -10.49
C TYR A 60 -5.27 -5.57 -11.27
N LYS A 61 -4.50 -5.51 -12.36
CA LYS A 61 -4.24 -6.63 -13.26
C LYS A 61 -2.96 -7.34 -12.85
N LEU A 62 -3.07 -8.62 -12.55
CA LEU A 62 -1.94 -9.49 -12.31
C LEU A 62 -2.22 -10.83 -12.96
N ASP A 63 -1.30 -11.26 -13.83
CA ASP A 63 -1.49 -12.41 -14.71
C ASP A 63 -2.82 -12.27 -15.50
N ASP A 64 -3.63 -13.32 -15.57
CA ASP A 64 -4.93 -13.34 -16.26
C ASP A 64 -6.11 -12.95 -15.35
N SER A 65 -5.84 -12.31 -14.21
CA SER A 65 -6.85 -11.98 -13.20
C SER A 65 -6.91 -10.47 -12.88
N ASN A 66 -8.10 -10.00 -12.55
CA ASN A 66 -8.34 -8.68 -11.98
C ASN A 66 -8.60 -8.81 -10.48
N TYR A 67 -8.00 -7.92 -9.70
CA TYR A 67 -8.16 -7.87 -8.26
C TYR A 67 -8.67 -6.50 -7.83
N ASP A 68 -9.63 -6.53 -6.92
CA ASP A 68 -10.22 -5.35 -6.30
C ASP A 68 -9.77 -5.21 -4.84
N HIS A 69 -9.90 -3.99 -4.31
CA HIS A 69 -9.53 -3.61 -2.96
C HIS A 69 -8.06 -3.86 -2.64
N VAL A 70 -7.18 -3.52 -3.58
CA VAL A 70 -5.74 -3.73 -3.44
C VAL A 70 -5.01 -2.46 -3.02
N ILE A 71 -3.91 -2.65 -2.31
CA ILE A 71 -3.00 -1.57 -1.92
C ILE A 71 -1.56 -2.00 -2.17
N SER A 72 -0.73 -1.04 -2.52
CA SER A 72 0.71 -1.18 -2.50
C SER A 72 1.21 -1.01 -1.07
N THR A 73 2.19 -1.82 -0.69
CA THR A 73 2.85 -1.70 0.60
C THR A 73 4.33 -2.02 0.47
N ARG A 74 5.06 -1.75 1.53
CA ARG A 74 6.41 -2.20 1.72
C ARG A 74 6.52 -2.82 3.10
N PHE A 75 7.03 -4.03 3.18
CA PHE A 75 7.29 -4.71 4.44
C PHE A 75 8.71 -4.43 4.91
N SER A 76 8.90 -4.39 6.24
CA SER A 76 10.23 -4.28 6.83
C SER A 76 11.06 -5.54 6.57
N CYS A 77 12.39 -5.45 6.64
CA CYS A 77 13.24 -6.65 6.57
C CYS A 77 12.86 -7.69 7.64
N ALA A 78 12.57 -7.25 8.87
CA ALA A 78 12.17 -8.13 9.96
C ALA A 78 10.85 -8.87 9.66
N ASP A 79 9.88 -8.19 9.04
CA ASP A 79 8.62 -8.81 8.65
C ASP A 79 8.82 -9.78 7.48
N MET A 80 9.61 -9.40 6.48
CA MET A 80 9.96 -10.31 5.37
C MET A 80 10.63 -11.59 5.86
N SER A 81 11.54 -11.50 6.83
CA SER A 81 12.15 -12.70 7.44
C SER A 81 11.12 -13.61 8.11
N LYS A 82 10.12 -13.06 8.80
CA LYS A 82 9.04 -13.87 9.39
C LYS A 82 8.17 -14.53 8.32
N LEU A 83 7.82 -13.78 7.27
CA LEU A 83 6.99 -14.27 6.17
C LEU A 83 7.66 -15.44 5.45
N TYR A 84 8.94 -15.31 5.06
CA TYR A 84 9.67 -16.39 4.40
C TYR A 84 9.99 -17.58 5.33
N ALA A 85 10.07 -17.36 6.65
CA ALA A 85 10.16 -18.47 7.60
C ALA A 85 8.86 -19.29 7.67
N SER A 86 7.71 -18.67 7.37
CA SER A 86 6.39 -19.30 7.45
C SER A 86 5.91 -19.94 6.15
N SER A 87 6.41 -19.49 4.99
CA SER A 87 6.01 -20.00 3.68
C SER A 87 7.13 -19.87 2.65
N SER A 88 7.26 -20.88 1.77
CA SER A 88 8.17 -20.85 0.63
C SER A 88 7.68 -19.97 -0.52
N SER A 89 6.39 -19.63 -0.54
CA SER A 89 5.79 -18.69 -1.48
C SER A 89 4.89 -17.71 -0.74
N LEU A 90 5.10 -16.42 -0.97
CA LEU A 90 4.27 -15.39 -0.35
C LEU A 90 2.99 -15.14 -1.15
N LYS A 91 2.94 -15.48 -2.44
CA LYS A 91 1.74 -15.29 -3.27
C LYS A 91 0.58 -16.13 -2.73
N GLY A 92 -0.53 -15.45 -2.45
CA GLY A 92 -1.74 -16.03 -1.86
C GLY A 92 -1.72 -16.15 -0.33
N LEU A 93 -0.59 -15.84 0.33
CA LEU A 93 -0.49 -15.90 1.78
C LEU A 93 -1.39 -14.83 2.41
N ARG A 94 -2.22 -15.26 3.36
CA ARG A 94 -3.08 -14.37 4.15
C ARG A 94 -2.39 -14.03 5.46
N ILE A 95 -2.33 -12.75 5.79
CA ILE A 95 -1.62 -12.24 6.96
C ILE A 95 -2.42 -11.13 7.63
N LYS A 96 -2.25 -11.00 8.94
CA LYS A 96 -2.75 -9.85 9.69
C LYS A 96 -1.70 -8.74 9.67
N VAL A 97 -2.16 -7.53 9.44
CA VAL A 97 -1.32 -6.35 9.34
C VAL A 97 -1.91 -5.21 10.15
N LYS A 98 -1.04 -4.31 10.63
CA LYS A 98 -1.41 -3.03 11.20
C LYS A 98 -0.78 -1.91 10.40
N VAL A 99 -1.51 -0.82 10.18
CA VAL A 99 -0.91 0.39 9.57
C VAL A 99 0.11 1.01 10.50
N THR A 100 1.24 1.43 9.93
CA THR A 100 2.34 2.06 10.67
C THR A 100 2.86 3.28 9.92
N ASP A 101 3.30 4.31 10.63
CA ASP A 101 3.92 5.49 10.01
C ASP A 101 5.42 5.26 9.71
N ARG A 102 6.00 4.15 10.21
CA ARG A 102 7.44 3.86 10.13
C ARG A 102 7.73 2.40 9.88
N HIS A 103 8.81 2.15 9.14
CA HIS A 103 9.44 0.83 9.10
C HIS A 103 10.51 0.73 10.18
N GLU A 104 10.51 -0.40 10.87
CA GLU A 104 11.61 -0.82 11.74
C GLU A 104 12.61 -1.62 10.88
N ASP A 105 13.29 -0.93 9.97
CA ASP A 105 14.40 -1.54 9.24
C ASP A 105 15.68 -1.40 10.07
N ASP A 106 16.38 -2.52 10.31
CA ASP A 106 17.69 -2.48 10.95
C ASP A 106 18.77 -1.88 10.02
N ALA A 107 19.92 -1.51 10.59
CA ALA A 107 21.01 -0.88 9.86
C ALA A 107 21.67 -1.78 8.79
N TYR A 108 21.39 -3.10 8.81
CA TYR A 108 21.98 -4.09 7.91
C TYR A 108 20.99 -4.58 6.84
N CYS A 109 19.76 -4.05 6.85
CA CYS A 109 18.73 -4.33 5.88
C CYS A 109 19.14 -3.81 4.49
N THR A 110 19.71 -4.70 3.68
CA THR A 110 20.02 -4.42 2.28
C THR A 110 18.75 -4.58 1.46
N ARG A 111 18.36 -3.51 0.76
CA ARG A 111 17.15 -3.50 -0.07
C ARG A 111 17.52 -3.46 -1.54
N CYS A 112 16.84 -4.26 -2.33
CA CYS A 112 16.91 -4.13 -3.77
C CYS A 112 15.97 -3.00 -4.23
N ALA A 113 16.32 -2.30 -5.32
CA ALA A 113 15.54 -1.18 -5.86
C ALA A 113 14.40 -1.61 -6.79
N ALA A 114 14.07 -2.90 -6.83
CA ALA A 114 13.02 -3.42 -7.71
C ALA A 114 11.65 -2.93 -7.27
N THR A 115 10.78 -2.68 -8.24
CA THR A 115 9.39 -2.26 -8.02
C THR A 115 8.45 -3.20 -8.77
N ILE A 116 7.20 -3.28 -8.31
CA ILE A 116 6.17 -4.07 -8.98
C ILE A 116 5.61 -3.23 -10.12
N ALA A 117 5.68 -3.74 -11.35
CA ALA A 117 5.09 -3.09 -12.50
C ALA A 117 3.56 -2.98 -12.32
N ASN A 118 2.99 -1.83 -12.68
CA ASN A 118 1.56 -1.52 -12.56
C ASN A 118 1.01 -1.66 -11.12
N ALA A 119 1.84 -1.51 -10.10
CA ALA A 119 1.37 -1.53 -8.72
C ALA A 119 0.30 -0.44 -8.49
N PRO A 120 -0.70 -0.69 -7.63
CA PRO A 120 -1.68 0.31 -7.22
C PRO A 120 -1.02 1.61 -6.76
N GLN A 121 -1.61 2.77 -7.06
CA GLN A 121 -1.05 4.06 -6.64
C GLN A 121 -1.16 4.25 -5.12
N LYS A 122 -2.22 3.71 -4.55
CA LYS A 122 -2.53 3.73 -3.13
C LYS A 122 -1.51 2.91 -2.36
N PHE A 123 -0.69 3.64 -1.61
CA PHE A 123 0.41 3.08 -0.85
C PHE A 123 0.17 3.24 0.65
N VAL A 124 0.27 2.14 1.40
CA VAL A 124 0.11 2.12 2.85
C VAL A 124 1.25 1.30 3.45
N LEU A 125 1.95 1.86 4.43
CA LEU A 125 2.97 1.14 5.17
C LEU A 125 2.29 0.18 6.16
N LEU A 126 2.60 -1.11 6.04
CA LEU A 126 2.01 -2.17 6.86
C LEU A 126 3.09 -2.88 7.67
N LYS A 127 2.75 -3.20 8.93
CA LYS A 127 3.54 -4.05 9.81
C LYS A 127 2.83 -5.37 10.00
N VAL A 128 3.55 -6.48 9.84
CA VAL A 128 2.99 -7.82 10.07
C VAL A 128 2.78 -8.01 11.58
N THR A 129 1.58 -8.45 11.95
CA THR A 129 1.21 -8.69 13.36
C THR A 129 0.58 -10.07 13.52
N ASN A 130 0.72 -10.65 14.70
CA ASN A 130 0.03 -11.89 15.08
C ASN A 130 -1.31 -11.61 15.77
N ASP A 131 -1.56 -10.36 16.19
CA ASP A 131 -2.72 -9.99 16.98
C ASP A 131 -3.28 -8.62 16.57
N CYS A 132 -4.61 -8.51 16.61
CA CYS A 132 -5.38 -7.28 16.35
C CYS A 132 -6.05 -6.80 17.64
N LYS A 133 -5.26 -6.72 18.72
CA LYS A 133 -5.69 -6.17 20.02
C LYS A 133 -5.46 -4.67 20.10
#